data_AF-A0A1I4PEB2-F1
#
_entry.id   AF-A0A1I4PEB2-F1
#
_cell.length_a   1.000
_cell.length_b   1.000
_cell.length_c   1.000
_cell.angle_alpha   90.00
_cell.angle_beta   90.00
_cell.angle_gamma   90.00
#
_symmetry.space_group_name_H-M   'P 1'
#
loop_
_entity.id
_entity.type
_entity.pdbx_description
1 polymer ?
#
loop_
_entity_poly.entity_id
_entity_poly.type
_entity_poly.pdbx_seq_one_letter_code
_entity_poly.pdbx_strand_id
1 'polypeptide(L)'
;MLSLGTEAEFFERITTLSQYGIENCTNPESPIYDASVVKAYGNVPVIDNASQLNEFADKLKHVRESSWEEIDFYPNGSIVRYGSDTSRGYFLIELYDDRGGNYSEEDTREIYDIVEKYAMKDGVEDIPVVFTLTKEKDIIGFVEYPVYRYDVNNMTVGISRINNSMNNTNSTSLHNSQSIPLSGVLTSLLIIVLAYTIIKKE
;
A
#
# COMPACT_ATOMS: atom_id res chain seq x y z
N MET A 1 -17.30 9.30 -10.44
CA MET A 1 -17.67 7.87 -10.46
C MET A 1 -16.37 7.09 -10.33
N LEU A 2 -15.97 6.74 -9.10
CA LEU A 2 -14.76 5.97 -8.86
C LEU A 2 -15.02 4.54 -9.35
N SER A 3 -14.20 4.06 -10.29
CA SER A 3 -14.24 2.68 -10.73
C SER A 3 -13.83 1.82 -9.55
N LEU A 4 -14.78 1.08 -8.98
CA LEU A 4 -14.48 -0.01 -8.04
C LEU A 4 -13.57 -0.98 -8.78
N GLY A 5 -12.37 -1.18 -8.23
CA GLY A 5 -11.40 -2.08 -8.83
C GLY A 5 -11.92 -3.51 -8.90
N THR A 6 -11.42 -4.29 -9.86
CA THR A 6 -11.79 -5.71 -9.97
C THR A 6 -11.22 -6.51 -8.81
N GLU A 7 -11.78 -7.69 -8.50
CA GLU A 7 -11.28 -8.57 -7.42
C GLU A 7 -9.78 -8.85 -7.55
N ALA A 8 -9.28 -8.96 -8.79
CA ALA A 8 -7.86 -9.16 -9.08
C ALA A 8 -6.98 -7.97 -8.67
N GLU A 9 -7.46 -6.73 -8.87
CA GLU A 9 -6.73 -5.51 -8.49
C GLU A 9 -6.62 -5.37 -6.98
N PHE A 10 -7.65 -5.77 -6.24
CA PHE A 10 -7.59 -5.74 -4.78
C PHE A 10 -6.59 -6.76 -4.21
N PHE A 11 -6.60 -7.98 -4.76
CA PHE A 11 -5.62 -9.00 -4.39
C PHE A 11 -4.20 -8.59 -4.73
N GLU A 12 -3.98 -8.13 -5.96
CA GLU A 12 -2.67 -7.63 -6.38
C GLU A 12 -2.19 -6.53 -5.44
N ARG A 13 -3.08 -5.60 -5.05
CA ARG A 13 -2.74 -4.55 -4.09
C ARG A 13 -2.34 -5.09 -2.73
N ILE A 14 -3.09 -6.01 -2.14
CA ILE A 14 -2.75 -6.60 -0.84
C ILE A 14 -1.44 -7.38 -0.91
N THR A 15 -1.26 -8.21 -1.94
CA THR A 15 0.00 -8.95 -2.13
C THR A 15 1.18 -8.00 -2.26
N THR A 16 1.01 -6.91 -3.01
CA THR A 16 2.05 -5.88 -3.18
C THR A 16 2.35 -5.19 -1.85
N LEU A 17 1.34 -4.79 -1.07
CA LEU A 17 1.55 -4.19 0.24
C LEU A 17 2.26 -5.13 1.22
N SER A 18 1.89 -6.42 1.23
CA SER A 18 2.54 -7.44 2.06
C SER A 18 3.99 -7.69 1.62
N GLN A 19 4.27 -7.68 0.31
CA GLN A 19 5.62 -7.87 -0.23
C GLN A 19 6.57 -6.70 0.08
N TYR A 20 6.10 -5.46 -0.08
CA TYR A 20 6.94 -4.27 0.06
C TYR A 20 6.95 -3.70 1.47
N GLY A 21 6.00 -4.07 2.34
CA GLY A 21 5.84 -3.46 3.66
C GLY A 21 5.09 -2.13 3.58
N ILE A 22 4.04 -1.95 4.39
CA ILE A 22 3.12 -0.81 4.29
C ILE A 22 3.77 0.54 4.62
N GLU A 23 4.85 0.53 5.41
CA GLU A 23 5.67 1.69 5.71
C GLU A 23 6.26 2.33 4.44
N ASN A 24 6.50 1.54 3.39
CA ASN A 24 7.01 2.02 2.11
C ASN A 24 5.97 2.80 1.30
N CYS A 25 4.72 2.91 1.73
CA CYS A 25 3.77 3.89 1.19
C CYS A 25 4.27 5.35 1.38
N THR A 26 5.17 5.59 2.33
CA THR A 26 5.74 6.92 2.60
C THR A 26 7.06 7.20 1.87
N ASN A 27 7.62 6.22 1.16
CA ASN A 27 8.91 6.32 0.49
C ASN A 27 8.74 6.63 -1.00
N PRO A 28 9.16 7.81 -1.50
CA PRO A 28 8.98 8.21 -2.91
C PRO A 28 9.62 7.27 -3.95
N GLU A 29 10.60 6.47 -3.56
CA GLU A 29 11.26 5.49 -4.44
C GLU A 29 10.54 4.13 -4.47
N SER A 30 9.50 3.96 -3.65
CA SER A 30 8.75 2.72 -3.54
C SER A 30 7.69 2.59 -4.64
N PRO A 31 7.49 1.40 -5.23
CA PRO A 31 6.38 1.14 -6.15
C PRO A 31 4.98 1.33 -5.55
N ILE A 32 4.88 1.32 -4.21
CA ILE A 32 3.63 1.55 -3.47
C ILE A 32 3.54 2.95 -2.86
N TYR A 33 4.41 3.87 -3.26
CA TYR A 33 4.38 5.24 -2.77
C TYR A 33 3.02 5.91 -3.00
N ASP A 34 2.48 6.52 -1.96
CA ASP A 34 1.27 7.32 -2.01
C ASP A 34 1.52 8.65 -1.29
N ALA A 35 1.55 9.74 -2.06
CA ALA A 35 1.80 11.08 -1.53
C ALA A 35 0.74 11.57 -0.53
N SER A 36 -0.43 10.91 -0.46
CA SER A 36 -1.45 11.19 0.55
C SER A 36 -1.16 10.53 1.90
N VAL A 37 -0.29 9.51 1.93
CA VAL A 37 0.08 8.79 3.14
C VAL A 37 1.19 9.53 3.87
N VAL A 38 0.90 9.90 5.12
CA VAL A 38 1.86 10.62 5.99
C VAL A 38 2.55 9.71 6.98
N LYS A 39 1.91 8.60 7.35
CA LYS A 39 2.48 7.59 8.25
C LYS A 39 1.80 6.25 8.00
N ALA A 40 2.54 5.17 8.20
CA ALA A 40 1.99 3.83 8.25
C ALA A 40 2.69 3.00 9.33
N TYR A 41 1.97 2.04 9.87
CA TYR A 41 2.42 1.08 10.88
C TYR A 41 1.86 -0.30 10.58
N GLY A 42 2.39 -1.32 11.24
CA GLY A 42 1.93 -2.68 11.12
C GLY A 42 2.41 -3.41 9.86
N ASN A 43 1.92 -4.63 9.69
CA ASN A 43 2.24 -5.46 8.54
C ASN A 43 0.95 -5.97 7.89
N VAL A 44 0.88 -5.88 6.56
CA VAL A 44 -0.22 -6.49 5.82
C VAL A 44 0.00 -8.01 5.80
N PRO A 45 -0.95 -8.81 6.33
CA PRO A 45 -0.79 -10.25 6.37
C PRO A 45 -0.72 -10.82 4.94
N VAL A 46 -0.04 -11.97 4.81
CA VAL A 46 -0.07 -12.72 3.57
C VAL A 46 -1.47 -13.31 3.39
N ILE A 47 -2.11 -13.02 2.25
CA ILE A 47 -3.47 -13.48 1.94
C ILE A 47 -3.43 -14.33 0.66
N ASP A 48 -3.70 -15.61 0.82
CA ASP A 48 -3.60 -16.64 -0.22
C ASP A 48 -4.94 -16.99 -0.86
N ASN A 49 -6.07 -16.48 -0.35
CA ASN A 49 -7.40 -16.78 -0.90
C ASN A 49 -8.49 -15.81 -0.39
N ALA A 50 -9.67 -15.91 -1.01
CA ALA A 50 -10.83 -15.05 -0.75
C ALA A 50 -11.35 -15.21 0.68
N SER A 51 -11.26 -16.42 1.23
CA SER A 51 -11.71 -16.68 2.60
C SER A 51 -10.86 -15.92 3.61
N GLN A 52 -9.53 -16.02 3.49
CA GLN A 52 -8.60 -15.26 4.33
C GLN A 52 -8.78 -13.76 4.16
N LEU A 53 -9.04 -13.31 2.93
CA LEU A 53 -9.30 -11.90 2.66
C LEU A 53 -10.56 -11.39 3.36
N ASN A 54 -11.67 -12.12 3.19
CA ASN A 54 -12.94 -11.79 3.81
C ASN A 54 -12.81 -11.81 5.35
N GLU A 55 -12.12 -12.81 5.90
CA GLU A 55 -11.85 -12.91 7.34
C GLU A 55 -11.04 -11.71 7.84
N PHE A 56 -10.00 -11.32 7.12
CA PHE A 56 -9.19 -10.17 7.49
C PHE A 56 -9.98 -8.86 7.42
N ALA A 57 -10.76 -8.66 6.36
CA ALA A 57 -11.64 -7.49 6.24
C ALA A 57 -12.70 -7.43 7.35
N ASP A 58 -13.26 -8.59 7.76
CA ASP A 58 -14.20 -8.69 8.88
C ASP A 58 -13.51 -8.36 10.21
N LYS A 59 -12.25 -8.79 10.42
CA LYS A 59 -11.45 -8.40 11.61
C LYS A 59 -11.20 -6.89 11.66
N LEU A 60 -10.80 -6.26 10.55
CA LEU A 60 -10.59 -4.80 10.52
C LEU A 60 -11.88 -4.02 10.88
N LYS A 61 -13.04 -4.50 10.42
CA LYS A 61 -14.34 -3.91 10.78
C LYS A 61 -14.66 -4.07 12.27
N HIS A 62 -14.41 -5.25 12.82
CA HIS A 62 -14.63 -5.49 14.24
C HIS A 62 -13.69 -4.66 15.13
N VAL A 63 -12.42 -4.48 14.74
CA VAL A 63 -11.50 -3.57 15.41
C VAL A 63 -12.04 -2.15 15.41
N ARG A 64 -12.52 -1.66 14.27
CA ARG A 64 -13.13 -0.32 14.17
C ARG A 64 -14.33 -0.17 15.11
N GLU A 65 -15.23 -1.13 15.11
CA GLU A 65 -16.46 -1.11 15.92
C GLU A 65 -16.16 -1.19 17.42
N SER A 66 -15.18 -2.00 17.82
CA SER A 66 -14.84 -2.21 19.22
C SER A 66 -13.99 -1.08 19.81
N SER A 67 -13.15 -0.42 19.00
CA SER A 67 -12.30 0.70 19.43
C SER A 67 -12.97 2.08 19.29
N TRP A 68 -14.11 2.16 18.61
CA TRP A 68 -14.77 3.41 18.24
C TRP A 68 -14.97 4.40 19.39
N GLU A 69 -15.35 3.90 20.57
CA GLU A 69 -15.70 4.73 21.74
C GLU A 69 -14.48 5.41 22.39
N GLU A 70 -13.26 4.95 22.09
CA GLU A 70 -12.03 5.56 22.60
C GLU A 70 -11.43 6.61 21.65
N ILE A 71 -12.12 6.90 20.54
CA ILE A 71 -11.63 7.82 19.52
C ILE A 71 -12.27 9.19 19.64
N ASP A 72 -11.43 10.21 19.76
CA ASP A 72 -11.83 11.61 19.65
C ASP A 72 -11.89 12.03 18.18
N PHE A 73 -13.11 12.09 17.65
CA PHE A 73 -13.37 12.58 16.30
C PHE A 73 -13.36 14.11 16.25
N TYR A 74 -13.09 14.65 15.06
CA TYR A 74 -13.28 16.07 14.77
C TYR A 74 -14.72 16.52 15.11
N PRO A 75 -14.91 17.71 15.73
CA PRO A 75 -13.90 18.73 16.04
C PRO A 75 -13.20 18.56 17.40
N ASN A 76 -13.55 17.57 18.21
CA ASN A 76 -12.96 17.40 19.54
C ASN A 76 -11.55 16.78 19.47
N GLY A 77 -11.31 15.93 18.46
CA GLY A 77 -9.98 15.42 18.10
C GLY A 77 -9.65 15.66 16.62
N SER A 78 -8.59 15.01 16.15
CA SER A 78 -8.06 15.20 14.79
C SER A 78 -8.64 14.22 13.77
N ILE A 79 -9.29 13.15 14.19
CA ILE A 79 -9.72 12.07 13.29
C ILE A 79 -11.03 12.45 12.59
N VAL A 80 -11.00 12.42 11.26
CA VAL A 80 -12.19 12.62 10.41
C VAL A 80 -12.75 11.27 9.97
N ARG A 81 -11.90 10.37 9.48
CA ARG A 81 -12.32 9.01 9.08
C ARG A 81 -11.52 7.95 9.82
N TYR A 82 -12.20 6.90 10.29
CA TYR A 82 -11.65 5.86 11.14
C TYR A 82 -12.08 4.47 10.67
N GLY A 83 -11.12 3.63 10.26
CA GLY A 83 -11.37 2.28 9.76
C GLY A 83 -12.26 2.25 8.50
N SER A 84 -12.18 3.30 7.67
CA SER A 84 -12.94 3.36 6.42
C SER A 84 -12.33 2.44 5.37
N ASP A 85 -13.18 1.89 4.48
CA ASP A 85 -12.73 1.12 3.31
C ASP A 85 -11.75 -0.02 3.68
N THR A 86 -12.20 -0.97 4.51
CA THR A 86 -11.37 -2.13 4.92
C THR A 86 -10.99 -3.04 3.75
N SER A 87 -11.65 -2.86 2.60
CA SER A 87 -11.21 -3.33 1.28
C SER A 87 -9.97 -2.60 0.74
N ARG A 88 -9.17 -1.98 1.59
CA ARG A 88 -7.80 -1.53 1.27
C ARG A 88 -6.72 -2.47 1.80
N GLY A 89 -7.08 -3.45 2.62
CA GLY A 89 -6.10 -4.35 3.26
C GLY A 89 -5.32 -3.69 4.39
N TYR A 90 -5.77 -2.52 4.84
CA TYR A 90 -5.25 -1.82 6.02
C TYR A 90 -6.35 -0.99 6.66
N PHE A 91 -6.14 -0.62 7.92
CA PHE A 91 -7.00 0.24 8.69
C PHE A 91 -6.70 1.71 8.36
N LEU A 92 -7.57 2.35 7.59
CA LEU A 92 -7.39 3.74 7.19
C LEU A 92 -7.81 4.69 8.33
N ILE A 93 -6.93 5.64 8.64
CA ILE A 93 -7.20 6.78 9.50
C ILE A 93 -6.94 8.05 8.70
N GLU A 94 -7.92 8.93 8.67
CA GLU A 94 -7.77 10.24 8.06
C GLU A 94 -7.83 11.34 9.09
N LEU A 95 -6.81 12.17 9.09
CA LEU A 95 -6.65 13.29 10.02
C LEU A 95 -7.02 14.60 9.33
N TYR A 96 -7.64 15.50 10.07
CA TYR A 96 -8.00 16.81 9.55
C TYR A 96 -6.78 17.70 9.35
N ASP A 97 -6.55 18.18 8.12
CA ASP A 97 -5.41 19.04 7.79
C ASP A 97 -5.68 20.52 8.14
N ASP A 98 -5.70 20.83 9.43
CA ASP A 98 -5.70 22.22 9.94
C ASP A 98 -4.31 22.76 10.26
N ARG A 99 -3.30 21.88 10.37
CA ARG A 99 -1.91 22.20 10.73
C ARG A 99 -0.93 22.17 9.56
N GLY A 100 -1.41 22.03 8.32
CA GLY A 100 -0.55 21.92 7.14
C GLY A 100 0.27 20.63 7.13
N GLY A 101 -0.34 19.53 7.56
CA GLY A 101 0.26 18.20 7.62
C GLY A 101 1.26 17.95 8.75
N ASN A 102 1.34 18.84 9.74
CA ASN A 102 2.22 18.67 10.89
C ASN A 102 1.57 17.77 11.97
N TYR A 103 1.64 16.46 11.78
CA TYR A 103 1.41 15.47 12.84
C TYR A 103 2.76 14.85 13.24
N SER A 104 3.03 14.83 14.54
CA SER A 104 4.23 14.19 15.09
C SER A 104 4.09 12.68 15.09
N GLU A 105 5.21 11.97 15.27
CA GLU A 105 5.18 10.52 15.46
C GLU A 105 4.39 10.12 16.71
N GLU A 106 4.42 10.95 17.76
CA GLU A 106 3.65 10.74 18.99
C GLU A 106 2.14 10.82 18.71
N ASP A 107 1.70 11.83 17.96
CA ASP A 107 0.27 12.00 17.60
C ASP A 107 -0.28 10.77 16.87
N THR A 108 0.47 10.23 15.90
CA THR A 108 0.02 9.05 15.13
C THR A 108 0.22 7.75 15.91
N ARG A 109 1.20 7.68 16.82
CA ARG A 109 1.46 6.50 17.66
C ARG A 109 0.35 6.30 18.69
N GLU A 110 -0.10 7.35 19.36
CA GLU A 110 -1.18 7.25 20.35
C GLU A 110 -2.46 6.66 19.74
N ILE A 111 -2.82 7.12 18.53
CA ILE A 111 -3.97 6.59 17.79
C ILE A 111 -3.72 5.13 17.37
N TYR A 112 -2.51 4.81 16.88
CA TYR A 112 -2.15 3.44 16.52
C TYR A 112 -2.26 2.49 17.71
N ASP A 113 -1.79 2.88 18.90
CA ASP A 113 -1.80 2.06 20.10
C ASP A 113 -3.24 1.71 20.55
N ILE A 114 -4.20 2.63 20.34
CA ILE A 114 -5.62 2.34 20.55
C ILE A 114 -6.07 1.23 19.59
N VAL A 115 -5.82 1.39 18.29
CA VAL A 115 -6.20 0.40 17.27
C VAL A 115 -5.56 -0.96 17.56
N GLU A 116 -4.26 -0.98 17.84
CA GLU A 116 -3.49 -2.19 18.12
C GLU A 116 -4.02 -2.92 19.36
N LYS A 117 -4.33 -2.19 20.44
CA LYS A 117 -4.91 -2.77 21.66
C LYS A 117 -6.19 -3.56 21.37
N TYR A 118 -7.04 -3.08 20.47
CA TYR A 118 -8.27 -3.78 20.09
C TYR A 118 -8.02 -4.89 19.08
N ALA A 119 -7.13 -4.68 18.12
CA ALA A 119 -6.69 -5.70 17.17
C ALA A 119 -6.12 -6.95 17.88
N MET A 120 -5.31 -6.76 18.92
CA MET A 120 -4.76 -7.85 19.72
C MET A 120 -5.84 -8.69 20.42
N LYS A 121 -6.97 -8.08 20.84
CA LYS A 121 -8.10 -8.82 21.43
C LYS A 121 -8.77 -9.75 20.42
N ASP A 122 -8.68 -9.41 19.14
CA ASP A 122 -9.22 -10.18 18.02
C ASP A 122 -8.17 -11.10 17.36
N GLY A 123 -6.98 -11.23 17.97
CA GLY A 123 -5.89 -12.06 17.47
C GLY A 123 -5.23 -11.52 16.20
N VAL A 124 -5.32 -10.21 15.95
CA VAL A 124 -4.55 -9.52 14.91
C VAL A 124 -3.36 -8.84 15.57
N GLU A 125 -2.19 -9.45 15.43
CA GLU A 125 -0.92 -8.85 15.80
C GLU A 125 -0.46 -7.89 14.70
N ASP A 126 0.12 -6.75 15.09
CA ASP A 126 0.77 -5.81 14.18
C ASP A 126 -0.15 -5.33 13.03
N ILE A 127 -1.36 -4.89 13.42
CA ILE A 127 -2.42 -4.48 12.49
C ILE A 127 -1.92 -3.38 11.52
N PRO A 128 -2.09 -3.53 10.19
CA PRO A 128 -1.66 -2.52 9.25
C PRO A 128 -2.55 -1.28 9.36
N VAL A 129 -1.96 -0.13 9.66
CA VAL A 129 -2.65 1.17 9.80
C VAL A 129 -2.00 2.19 8.88
N VAL A 130 -2.81 2.97 8.17
CA VAL A 130 -2.35 4.05 7.29
C VAL A 130 -3.01 5.35 7.68
N PHE A 131 -2.18 6.38 7.86
CA PHE A 131 -2.60 7.75 8.14
C PHE A 131 -2.52 8.60 6.88
N THR A 132 -3.60 9.30 6.56
CA THR A 132 -3.65 10.29 5.49
C THR A 132 -4.25 11.60 6.00
N LEU A 133 -4.18 12.64 5.17
CA LEU A 133 -4.70 13.97 5.50
C LEU A 133 -5.93 14.31 4.65
N THR A 134 -6.90 15.00 5.27
CA THR A 134 -8.07 15.50 4.56
C THR A 134 -8.49 16.89 5.04
N LYS A 135 -9.00 17.72 4.12
CA LYS A 135 -9.67 18.99 4.46
C LYS A 135 -11.19 18.87 4.44
N GLU A 136 -11.68 17.70 4.03
CA GLU A 136 -13.11 17.39 4.01
C GLU A 136 -13.57 17.07 5.43
N LYS A 137 -14.72 17.59 5.82
CA LYS A 137 -15.35 17.33 7.13
C LYS A 137 -16.83 16.99 7.00
N ASP A 138 -17.27 16.72 5.78
CA ASP A 138 -18.67 16.48 5.47
C ASP A 138 -19.16 15.14 6.04
N ILE A 139 -18.24 14.18 6.20
CA ILE A 139 -18.50 12.89 6.84
C ILE A 139 -17.43 12.66 7.90
N ILE A 140 -17.87 12.66 9.17
CA ILE A 140 -17.05 12.31 10.33
C ILE A 140 -17.45 10.90 10.75
N GLY A 141 -16.47 10.02 10.90
CA GLY A 141 -16.67 8.64 11.32
C GLY A 141 -16.12 7.63 10.34
N PHE A 142 -16.98 6.85 9.67
CA PHE A 142 -16.53 5.90 8.65
C PHE A 142 -17.43 5.92 7.42
N VAL A 143 -16.84 5.58 6.27
CA VAL A 143 -17.58 5.28 5.05
C VAL A 143 -17.36 3.81 4.72
N GLU A 144 -18.44 3.03 4.75
CA GLU A 144 -18.46 1.69 4.18
C GLU A 144 -18.97 1.74 2.75
N TYR A 145 -18.13 1.30 1.83
CA TYR A 145 -18.59 0.86 0.53
C TYR A 145 -19.14 -0.56 0.66
N PRO A 146 -20.12 -0.97 -0.17
CA PRO A 146 -20.61 -2.34 -0.15
C PRO A 146 -19.43 -3.29 -0.31
N VAL A 147 -19.14 -4.06 0.73
CA VAL A 147 -18.09 -5.07 0.69
C VAL A 147 -18.60 -6.19 -0.20
N TYR A 148 -18.05 -6.28 -1.41
CA TYR A 148 -18.22 -7.46 -2.24
C TYR A 148 -17.53 -8.61 -1.52
N ARG A 149 -18.31 -9.56 -1.00
CA ARG A 149 -17.78 -10.84 -0.53
C ARG A 149 -17.19 -11.54 -1.76
N TYR A 150 -15.88 -11.72 -1.76
CA TYR A 150 -15.18 -12.38 -2.88
C TYR A 150 -15.61 -13.84 -2.96
N ASP A 151 -15.95 -14.31 -4.16
CA ASP A 151 -16.34 -15.70 -4.40
C ASP A 151 -15.09 -16.60 -4.31
N VAL A 152 -15.12 -17.53 -3.36
CA VAL A 152 -14.04 -18.49 -3.09
C VAL A 152 -13.70 -19.35 -4.32
N ASN A 153 -14.66 -19.53 -5.25
CA ASN A 153 -14.50 -20.40 -6.41
C ASN A 153 -13.81 -19.76 -7.62
N ASN A 154 -13.84 -18.42 -7.76
CA ASN A 154 -13.25 -17.72 -8.91
C ASN A 154 -11.77 -17.35 -8.70
N MET A 155 -11.26 -17.48 -7.49
CA MET A 155 -10.03 -16.82 -7.08
C MET A 155 -8.76 -17.65 -7.31
N THR A 156 -8.86 -18.98 -7.39
CA THR A 156 -7.72 -19.86 -7.70
C THR A 156 -7.07 -19.51 -9.05
N VAL A 157 -7.86 -18.97 -9.98
CA VAL A 157 -7.42 -18.51 -11.30
C VAL A 157 -6.65 -17.18 -11.23
N GLY A 158 -6.99 -16.29 -10.29
CA GLY A 158 -6.35 -14.98 -10.11
C GLY A 158 -4.93 -15.09 -9.55
N ILE A 159 -4.73 -15.88 -8.50
CA ILE A 159 -3.42 -16.07 -7.85
C ILE A 159 -2.39 -16.67 -8.81
N SER A 160 -2.82 -17.63 -9.62
CA SER A 160 -1.96 -18.25 -10.64
C SER A 160 -1.45 -17.22 -11.67
N ARG A 161 -2.24 -16.16 -11.96
CA ARG A 161 -1.83 -15.06 -12.85
C ARG A 161 -0.88 -14.08 -12.17
N ILE A 162 -1.12 -13.74 -10.89
CA ILE A 162 -0.27 -12.84 -10.11
C ILE A 162 1.13 -13.43 -9.92
N ASN A 163 1.21 -14.70 -9.51
CA ASN A 163 2.49 -15.39 -9.32
C ASN A 163 3.32 -15.44 -10.61
N ASN A 164 2.66 -15.63 -11.76
CA ASN A 164 3.34 -15.59 -13.07
C ASN A 164 3.79 -14.17 -13.46
N SER A 165 3.05 -13.12 -13.08
CA SER A 165 3.44 -11.72 -13.29
C SER A 165 4.67 -11.36 -12.45
N MET A 166 4.63 -11.64 -11.14
CA MET A 166 5.70 -11.33 -10.19
C MET A 166 6.99 -12.11 -10.48
N ASN A 167 6.89 -13.36 -10.95
CA ASN A 167 8.07 -14.14 -11.36
C ASN A 167 8.71 -13.62 -12.65
N ASN A 168 7.95 -12.95 -13.53
CA ASN A 168 8.46 -12.39 -14.79
C ASN A 168 9.20 -11.06 -14.57
N THR A 169 8.88 -10.31 -13.51
CA THR A 169 9.58 -9.07 -13.14
C THR A 169 10.95 -9.31 -12.52
N ASN A 170 11.26 -10.55 -12.10
CA ASN A 170 12.59 -10.93 -11.59
C ASN A 170 13.54 -11.47 -12.68
N SER A 171 13.11 -11.48 -13.94
CA SER A 171 13.93 -11.95 -15.06
C SER A 171 13.80 -11.01 -16.26
N THR A 172 14.66 -10.00 -16.35
CA THR A 172 15.20 -9.52 -17.65
C THR A 172 16.35 -8.55 -17.43
N SER A 173 17.53 -9.13 -17.29
CA SER A 173 18.75 -8.52 -17.82
C SER A 173 18.68 -8.49 -19.35
N LEU A 174 19.12 -7.37 -19.92
CA LEU A 174 19.74 -7.21 -21.25
C LEU A 174 18.92 -7.55 -22.51
N HIS A 175 18.42 -6.47 -23.11
CA HIS A 175 18.53 -6.12 -24.53
C HIS A 175 18.21 -7.22 -25.55
N ASN A 176 16.96 -7.25 -26.04
CA ASN A 176 16.58 -7.98 -27.24
C ASN A 176 16.54 -7.01 -28.43
N SER A 177 17.60 -7.00 -29.24
CA SER A 177 17.59 -6.36 -30.56
C SER A 177 17.30 -7.39 -31.64
N GLN A 178 16.32 -7.04 -32.48
CA GLN A 178 15.80 -7.79 -33.61
C GLN A 178 16.90 -8.34 -34.53
N SER A 179 16.69 -9.58 -34.98
CA SER A 179 17.51 -10.33 -35.92
C SER A 179 17.41 -9.79 -37.35
N ILE A 180 18.56 -9.56 -37.98
CA ILE A 180 18.73 -9.45 -39.44
C ILE A 180 19.93 -10.34 -39.84
N PRO A 181 19.86 -11.14 -40.93
CA PRO A 181 20.90 -12.12 -41.23
C PRO A 181 22.07 -11.57 -42.08
N LEU A 182 23.26 -12.11 -41.76
CA LEU A 182 24.43 -12.41 -42.60
C LEU A 182 25.02 -11.34 -43.57
N SER A 183 26.13 -10.72 -43.16
CA SER A 183 27.39 -10.73 -43.93
C SER A 183 28.55 -10.29 -43.04
N GLY A 184 29.68 -11.00 -43.10
CA GLY A 184 30.83 -10.76 -42.23
C GLY A 184 31.69 -9.58 -42.68
N VAL A 185 32.15 -8.77 -41.72
CA VAL A 185 33.38 -7.97 -41.82
C VAL A 185 33.98 -7.84 -40.41
N LEU A 186 35.23 -8.29 -40.25
CA LEU A 186 36.13 -7.93 -39.16
C LEU A 186 36.46 -6.42 -39.23
N THR A 187 36.35 -5.70 -38.11
CA THR A 187 37.12 -4.48 -37.70
C THR A 187 36.35 -3.82 -36.54
N SER A 188 36.87 -3.23 -35.48
CA SER A 188 38.21 -2.99 -34.93
C SER A 188 37.99 -2.42 -33.51
N LEU A 189 38.97 -2.58 -32.62
CA LEU A 189 39.17 -1.76 -31.42
C LEU A 189 39.04 -0.25 -31.73
N LEU A 190 38.66 0.57 -30.73
CA LEU A 190 39.50 1.67 -30.15
C LEU A 190 38.68 2.89 -29.61
N ILE A 191 38.90 3.24 -28.32
CA ILE A 191 38.88 4.57 -27.65
C ILE A 191 37.53 5.32 -27.60
N ILE A 192 36.99 5.76 -26.46
CA ILE A 192 37.41 6.94 -25.67
C ILE A 192 37.29 6.67 -24.16
N VAL A 193 38.44 6.50 -23.50
CA VAL A 193 38.69 7.11 -22.18
C VAL A 193 39.42 8.43 -22.48
N LEU A 194 39.18 9.46 -21.66
CA LEU A 194 39.78 10.82 -21.68
C LEU A 194 38.90 11.96 -22.25
N ALA A 195 37.72 12.15 -21.68
CA ALA A 195 37.15 13.51 -21.53
C ALA A 195 37.17 14.01 -20.07
N TYR A 196 37.66 13.19 -19.12
CA TYR A 196 37.51 13.45 -17.68
C TYR A 196 38.69 14.20 -17.02
N THR A 197 39.56 14.87 -17.78
CA THR A 197 40.75 15.51 -17.19
C THR A 197 41.07 16.92 -17.70
N ILE A 198 40.09 17.69 -18.20
CA ILE A 198 40.28 19.12 -18.54
C ILE A 198 39.12 20.02 -18.04
N ILE A 199 38.49 19.72 -16.88
CA ILE A 199 37.51 20.65 -16.25
C ILE A 199 37.87 20.96 -14.78
N LYS A 200 39.09 20.68 -14.33
CA LYS A 200 39.53 21.10 -12.99
C LYS A 200 40.89 21.76 -13.00
N LYS A 201 40.95 22.97 -13.55
CA LYS A 201 41.90 24.02 -13.16
C LYS A 201 41.46 25.37 -13.72
N GLU A 202 40.60 26.05 -12.97
CA GLU A 202 40.70 27.50 -12.75
C GLU A 202 40.70 27.71 -11.24
#